data_AF-A0A6A5GJY0-F1
#
_entry.id   AF-A0A6A5GJY0-F1
#
_cell.length_a   1.000
_cell.length_b   1.000
_cell.length_c   1.000
_cell.angle_alpha   90.00
_cell.angle_beta   90.00
_cell.angle_gamma   90.00
#
_symmetry.space_group_name_H-M   'P 1'
#
loop_
_entity.id
_entity.type
_entity.pdbx_description
1 polymer ?
#
loop_
_entity_poly.entity_id
_entity_poly.type
_entity_poly.pdbx_seq_one_letter_code
_entity_poly.pdbx_strand_id
1 'polypeptide(L)'
;MIRSILILSVVFVAIQAMMAPCIDKPVCPEGWKKFEDRTNGPWCMKVFPGNMTWWEAERECRCTTKGAHLSGIESSSEKQWVEGQGQEVLDKIQDKNGAIWIGAYRRKECPSGATSSDVNCHDEKLFQFTDQHTCKTFIFQNWADNQPTNNAGDDCGAILVSTESSGDNVDASGKTIAKNCLLTTGTTPIMTSVGYVCGVKPAYPGNDYGGGYNTGYGGGDGGYGFGGGEMVVIGAGKPEKKKN
;
A
#
# COMPACT_ATOMS: atom_id res chain seq x y z
N MET A 1 -3.78 -59.74 37.26
CA MET A 1 -4.62 -58.66 36.68
C MET A 1 -3.94 -57.34 37.04
N ILE A 2 -3.89 -56.32 36.17
CA ILE A 2 -3.02 -55.12 36.25
C ILE A 2 -1.64 -55.34 35.56
N ARG A 3 -1.61 -55.20 34.23
CA ARG A 3 -0.36 -54.90 33.47
C ARG A 3 -0.62 -54.43 32.04
N SER A 4 -1.84 -54.54 31.52
CA SER A 4 -2.18 -54.17 30.13
C SER A 4 -2.90 -52.82 29.93
N ILE A 5 -3.15 -52.06 31.00
CA ILE A 5 -3.97 -50.83 30.94
C ILE A 5 -3.14 -49.57 30.64
N LEU A 6 -1.82 -49.60 30.89
CA LEU A 6 -0.94 -48.43 30.71
C LEU A 6 -0.48 -48.20 29.26
N ILE A 7 -0.63 -49.18 28.36
CA ILE A 7 -0.21 -49.04 26.95
C ILE A 7 -1.34 -48.42 26.12
N LEU A 8 -2.61 -48.66 26.46
CA LEU A 8 -3.76 -48.07 25.74
C LEU A 8 -3.95 -46.57 26.02
N SER A 9 -3.59 -46.09 27.22
CA SER A 9 -3.76 -44.69 27.60
C SER A 9 -2.74 -43.75 26.97
N VAL A 10 -1.51 -44.22 26.71
CA VAL A 10 -0.46 -43.43 26.03
C VAL A 10 -0.78 -43.26 24.53
N VAL A 11 -1.38 -44.28 23.90
CA VAL A 11 -1.80 -44.20 22.49
C VAL A 11 -2.96 -43.22 22.29
N PHE A 12 -3.91 -43.15 23.22
CA PHE A 12 -5.04 -42.21 23.13
C PHE A 12 -4.60 -40.73 23.25
N VAL A 13 -3.63 -40.44 24.12
CA VAL A 13 -3.07 -39.09 24.27
C VAL A 13 -2.22 -38.69 23.05
N ALA A 14 -1.50 -39.63 22.45
CA ALA A 14 -0.72 -39.37 21.23
C ALA A 14 -1.59 -39.10 19.99
N ILE A 15 -2.77 -39.73 19.87
CA ILE A 15 -3.68 -39.52 18.74
C ILE A 15 -4.39 -38.15 18.84
N GLN A 16 -4.69 -37.65 20.04
CA GLN A 16 -5.27 -36.30 20.22
C GLN A 16 -4.26 -35.17 19.97
N ALA A 17 -2.96 -35.42 20.12
CA ALA A 17 -1.92 -34.42 19.84
C ALA A 17 -1.65 -34.21 18.33
N MET A 18 -2.05 -35.14 17.46
CA MET A 18 -1.88 -35.02 16.00
C MET A 18 -3.02 -34.25 15.31
N MET A 19 -4.04 -33.84 16.06
CA MET A 19 -5.20 -33.08 15.60
C MET A 19 -5.14 -31.61 16.02
N ALA A 20 -3.98 -31.10 16.43
CA ALA A 20 -3.80 -29.66 16.52
C ALA A 20 -4.08 -29.11 15.11
N PRO A 21 -5.12 -28.29 14.90
CA PRO A 21 -5.35 -27.68 13.61
C PRO A 21 -4.07 -26.93 13.27
N CYS A 22 -3.48 -27.24 12.11
CA CYS A 22 -2.52 -26.35 11.50
C CYS A 22 -3.21 -24.99 11.43
N ILE A 23 -2.84 -24.07 12.32
CA ILE A 23 -3.32 -22.70 12.26
C ILE A 23 -2.74 -22.17 10.96
N ASP A 24 -3.57 -22.15 9.91
CA ASP A 24 -3.16 -21.64 8.62
C ASP A 24 -2.60 -20.24 8.84
N LYS A 25 -1.41 -19.97 8.34
CA LYS A 25 -0.83 -18.63 8.53
C LYS A 25 -1.47 -17.67 7.53
N PRO A 26 -1.66 -16.39 7.88
CA PRO A 26 -2.11 -15.40 6.92
C PRO A 26 -1.07 -15.26 5.79
N VAL A 27 -1.54 -15.41 4.56
CA VAL A 27 -0.76 -15.40 3.31
C VAL A 27 -1.04 -14.14 2.50
N CYS A 28 -0.09 -13.77 1.65
CA CYS A 28 -0.27 -12.69 0.69
C CYS A 28 -0.98 -13.17 -0.59
N PRO A 29 -1.60 -12.27 -1.36
CA PRO A 29 -2.06 -12.63 -2.70
C PRO A 29 -0.89 -13.07 -3.59
N GLU A 30 -1.21 -13.82 -4.64
CA GLU A 30 -0.20 -14.39 -5.52
C GLU A 30 0.70 -13.31 -6.16
N GLY A 31 2.02 -13.51 -6.04
CA GLY A 31 3.02 -12.57 -6.56
C GLY A 31 3.18 -11.28 -5.75
N TRP A 32 2.61 -11.19 -4.53
CA TRP A 32 2.86 -10.11 -3.59
C TRP A 32 3.96 -10.50 -2.61
N LYS A 33 4.84 -9.54 -2.29
CA LYS A 33 5.90 -9.73 -1.29
C LYS A 33 5.35 -9.43 0.10
N LYS A 34 5.60 -10.33 1.05
CA LYS A 34 5.28 -10.11 2.47
C LYS A 34 6.42 -9.41 3.20
N PHE A 35 6.10 -8.35 3.93
CA PHE A 35 6.96 -7.69 4.91
C PHE A 35 6.40 -7.99 6.31
N GLU A 36 7.13 -8.75 7.12
CA GLU A 36 6.67 -9.21 8.43
C GLU A 36 6.87 -8.13 9.52
N ASP A 37 7.94 -7.33 9.41
CA ASP A 37 8.41 -6.44 10.47
C ASP A 37 7.93 -4.99 10.32
N ARG A 38 6.62 -4.77 10.09
CA ARG A 38 6.01 -3.42 10.16
C ARG A 38 5.37 -3.17 11.51
N THR A 39 5.21 -1.90 11.83
CA THR A 39 4.71 -1.45 13.14
C THR A 39 3.31 -2.00 13.44
N ASN A 40 2.43 -2.03 12.43
CA ASN A 40 1.06 -2.53 12.55
C ASN A 40 0.89 -4.00 12.12
N GLY A 41 1.98 -4.76 12.08
CA GLY A 41 1.98 -6.16 11.69
C GLY A 41 2.28 -6.39 10.20
N PRO A 42 2.15 -7.62 9.71
CA PRO A 42 2.60 -7.97 8.37
C PRO A 42 1.79 -7.29 7.27
N TRP A 43 2.47 -6.99 6.17
CA TRP A 43 1.89 -6.30 5.02
C TRP A 43 2.39 -6.88 3.71
N CYS A 44 1.47 -7.04 2.76
CA CYS A 44 1.77 -7.54 1.43
C CYS A 44 1.89 -6.37 0.47
N MET A 45 2.94 -6.32 -0.34
CA MET A 45 3.14 -5.26 -1.34
C MET A 45 3.40 -5.81 -2.73
N LYS A 46 2.97 -5.06 -3.75
CA LYS A 46 3.25 -5.34 -5.16
C LYS A 46 3.37 -4.03 -5.94
N VAL A 47 4.40 -3.93 -6.78
CA VAL A 47 4.58 -2.82 -7.71
C VAL A 47 3.95 -3.19 -9.04
N PHE A 48 3.16 -2.27 -9.59
CA PHE A 48 2.51 -2.40 -10.87
C PHE A 48 3.04 -1.34 -11.84
N PRO A 49 3.32 -1.70 -13.10
CA PRO A 49 3.61 -0.72 -14.13
C PRO A 49 2.34 0.06 -14.48
N GLY A 50 2.50 1.34 -14.84
CA GLY A 50 1.38 2.16 -15.28
C GLY A 50 1.68 3.64 -15.24
N ASN A 51 1.48 4.30 -16.37
CA ASN A 51 1.53 5.75 -16.46
C ASN A 51 0.13 6.32 -16.21
N MET A 52 -0.15 6.67 -14.95
CA MET A 52 -1.46 7.13 -14.50
C MET A 52 -1.35 8.12 -13.34
N THR A 53 -2.43 8.85 -13.11
CA THR A 53 -2.53 9.78 -11.96
C THR A 53 -2.55 9.01 -10.65
N TRP A 54 -2.26 9.71 -9.55
CA TRP A 54 -2.25 9.08 -8.23
C TRP A 54 -3.62 8.50 -7.85
N TRP A 55 -4.70 9.19 -8.21
CA TRP A 55 -6.07 8.74 -7.95
C TRP A 55 -6.47 7.50 -8.75
N GLU A 56 -6.00 7.40 -10.00
CA GLU A 56 -6.18 6.20 -10.82
C GLU A 56 -5.42 5.01 -10.23
N ALA A 57 -4.20 5.23 -9.74
CA ALA A 57 -3.40 4.19 -9.08
C ALA A 57 -4.04 3.68 -7.78
N GLU A 58 -4.53 4.59 -6.92
CA GLU A 58 -5.28 4.22 -5.70
C GLU A 58 -6.55 3.43 -6.03
N ARG A 59 -7.27 3.83 -7.09
CA ARG A 59 -8.44 3.10 -7.57
C ARG A 59 -8.06 1.70 -8.06
N GLU A 60 -6.97 1.58 -8.82
CA GLU A 60 -6.53 0.30 -9.38
C GLU A 60 -6.08 -0.68 -8.29
N CYS A 61 -5.42 -0.20 -7.23
CA CYS A 61 -5.13 -1.02 -6.06
C CYS A 61 -6.42 -1.63 -5.49
N ARG A 62 -7.45 -0.80 -5.27
CA ARG A 62 -8.74 -1.25 -4.71
C ARG A 62 -9.52 -2.19 -5.65
N CYS A 63 -9.38 -2.00 -6.96
CA CYS A 63 -10.08 -2.81 -7.96
C CYS A 63 -9.43 -4.18 -8.16
N THR A 64 -8.09 -4.26 -8.10
CA THR A 64 -7.36 -5.51 -8.34
C THR A 64 -7.33 -6.42 -7.11
N THR A 65 -7.38 -5.85 -5.90
CA THR A 65 -7.37 -6.64 -4.66
C THR A 65 -8.23 -5.94 -3.60
N LYS A 66 -9.21 -6.66 -3.07
CA LYS A 66 -10.10 -6.13 -2.03
C LYS A 66 -9.29 -5.68 -0.82
N GLY A 67 -9.57 -4.47 -0.35
CA GLY A 67 -8.88 -3.86 0.78
C GLY A 67 -7.44 -3.42 0.50
N ALA A 68 -6.96 -3.51 -0.75
CA ALA A 68 -5.68 -2.94 -1.13
C ALA A 68 -5.78 -1.44 -1.37
N HIS A 69 -4.70 -0.74 -1.06
CA HIS A 69 -4.51 0.70 -1.23
C HIS A 69 -3.13 0.97 -1.79
N LEU A 70 -2.84 2.18 -2.24
CA LEU A 70 -1.45 2.60 -2.41
C LEU A 70 -0.72 2.45 -1.07
N SER A 71 0.44 1.79 -1.09
CA SER A 71 1.16 1.47 0.12
C SER A 71 2.04 2.64 0.57
N GLY A 72 2.06 2.91 1.87
CA GLY A 72 3.16 3.64 2.48
C GLY A 72 4.41 2.75 2.61
N ILE A 73 5.54 3.38 2.96
CA ILE A 73 6.87 2.74 3.09
C ILE A 73 7.43 3.04 4.48
N GLU A 74 7.66 2.02 5.30
CA GLU A 74 8.07 2.13 6.71
C GLU A 74 9.57 1.88 6.95
N SER A 75 10.28 1.31 5.98
CA SER A 75 11.66 0.84 6.18
C SER A 75 12.53 0.95 4.94
N SER A 76 13.85 0.90 5.16
CA SER A 76 14.85 0.90 4.09
C SER A 76 14.74 -0.33 3.18
N SER A 77 14.38 -1.50 3.74
CA SER A 77 14.21 -2.74 2.96
C SER A 77 12.99 -2.68 2.05
N GLU A 78 11.88 -2.08 2.50
CA GLU A 78 10.72 -1.81 1.66
C GLU A 78 11.07 -0.82 0.54
N LYS A 79 11.75 0.29 0.87
CA LYS A 79 12.19 1.28 -0.13
C LYS A 79 13.07 0.65 -1.20
N GLN A 80 14.13 -0.06 -0.81
CA GLN A 80 15.05 -0.71 -1.74
C GLN A 80 14.34 -1.74 -2.62
N TRP A 81 13.38 -2.48 -2.06
CA TRP A 81 12.60 -3.41 -2.84
C TRP A 81 11.69 -2.69 -3.84
N VAL A 82 10.96 -1.64 -3.44
CA VAL A 82 10.12 -0.85 -4.36
C VAL A 82 10.95 -0.21 -5.46
N GLU A 83 12.12 0.32 -5.12
CA GLU A 83 13.09 0.88 -6.07
C GLU A 83 13.54 -0.16 -7.09
N GLY A 84 13.96 -1.36 -6.65
CA GLY A 84 14.34 -2.44 -7.54
C GLY A 84 13.20 -2.93 -8.44
N GLN A 85 11.98 -3.03 -7.92
CA GLN A 85 10.81 -3.35 -8.75
C GLN A 85 10.48 -2.24 -9.75
N GLY A 86 10.70 -0.97 -9.38
CA GLY A 86 10.58 0.15 -10.30
C GLY A 86 11.62 0.10 -11.42
N GLN A 87 12.85 -0.34 -11.13
CA GLN A 87 13.89 -0.54 -12.14
C GLN A 87 13.47 -1.62 -13.15
N GLU A 88 12.89 -2.73 -12.67
CA GLU A 88 12.33 -3.75 -13.57
C GLU A 88 11.19 -3.21 -14.45
N VAL A 89 10.40 -2.26 -13.95
CA VAL A 89 9.37 -1.58 -14.75
C VAL A 89 10.02 -0.73 -15.84
N LEU A 90 11.03 0.07 -15.49
CA LEU A 90 11.78 0.90 -16.44
C LEU A 90 12.39 0.07 -17.57
N ASP A 91 13.04 -1.06 -17.23
CA ASP A 91 13.63 -1.97 -18.21
C ASP A 91 12.58 -2.52 -19.19
N LYS A 92 11.37 -2.85 -18.70
CA LYS A 92 10.26 -3.38 -19.52
C LYS A 92 9.70 -2.33 -20.48
N ILE A 93 9.61 -1.07 -20.05
CA ILE A 93 9.11 0.03 -20.89
C ILE A 93 10.21 0.69 -21.73
N GLN A 94 11.46 0.24 -21.58
CA GLN A 94 12.64 0.77 -22.27
C GLN A 94 12.97 2.24 -21.95
N ASP A 95 12.58 2.71 -20.75
CA ASP A 95 12.96 4.02 -20.22
C ASP A 95 14.09 3.88 -19.19
N LYS A 96 14.74 5.01 -18.87
CA LYS A 96 15.88 5.04 -17.94
C LYS A 96 15.58 5.62 -16.58
N ASN A 97 14.52 6.40 -16.45
CA ASN A 97 14.16 7.07 -15.22
C ASN A 97 12.65 7.28 -15.14
N GLY A 98 12.14 7.41 -13.92
CA GLY A 98 10.71 7.59 -13.65
C GLY A 98 10.42 7.58 -12.15
N ALA A 99 9.14 7.58 -11.81
CA ALA A 99 8.67 7.62 -10.44
C ALA A 99 7.60 6.56 -10.18
N ILE A 100 7.61 6.00 -8.97
CA ILE A 100 6.63 5.05 -8.47
C ILE A 100 5.75 5.75 -7.44
N TRP A 101 4.44 5.83 -7.71
CA TRP A 101 3.48 6.36 -6.74
C TRP A 101 3.43 5.50 -5.48
N ILE A 102 3.40 6.18 -4.33
CA ILE A 102 3.20 5.57 -3.01
C ILE A 102 1.92 6.14 -2.38
N GLY A 103 1.43 5.51 -1.32
CA GLY A 103 0.21 5.92 -0.62
C GLY A 103 0.30 7.22 0.16
N ALA A 104 1.34 8.03 -0.06
CA ALA A 104 1.53 9.30 0.61
C ALA A 104 0.67 10.39 -0.02
N TYR A 105 -0.16 11.03 0.79
CA TYR A 105 -0.92 12.22 0.41
C TYR A 105 -0.85 13.28 1.50
N ARG A 106 -0.88 14.55 1.10
CA ARG A 106 -0.73 15.68 1.99
C ARG A 106 -1.95 15.80 2.91
N ARG A 107 -1.70 16.15 4.17
CA ARG A 107 -2.76 16.40 5.14
C ARG A 107 -3.64 17.55 4.70
N LYS A 108 -4.95 17.44 4.94
CA LYS A 108 -5.94 18.46 4.56
C LYS A 108 -5.72 19.78 5.31
N GLU A 109 -5.19 19.68 6.53
CA GLU A 109 -4.85 20.80 7.40
C GLU A 109 -3.63 21.59 6.87
N CYS A 110 -2.91 21.02 5.90
CA CYS A 110 -1.70 21.56 5.31
C CYS A 110 -1.89 21.74 3.80
N PRO A 111 -2.77 22.64 3.34
CA PRO A 111 -3.01 22.80 1.91
C PRO A 111 -1.72 23.24 1.18
N SER A 112 -1.41 22.60 0.05
CA SER A 112 -0.33 23.06 -0.83
C SER A 112 -0.68 24.41 -1.48
N GLY A 113 0.34 25.17 -1.89
CA GLY A 113 0.17 26.50 -2.47
C GLY A 113 -0.17 27.60 -1.44
N ALA A 114 -0.25 27.26 -0.16
CA ALA A 114 -0.45 28.22 0.93
C ALA A 114 0.57 28.01 2.04
N THR A 115 0.87 29.08 2.78
CA THR A 115 1.64 28.99 4.02
C THR A 115 0.67 28.62 5.15
N SER A 116 0.89 27.48 5.79
CA SER A 116 0.17 27.09 7.01
C SER A 116 1.03 27.39 8.23
N SER A 117 0.40 27.89 9.30
CA SER A 117 1.02 28.07 10.62
C SER A 117 0.80 26.88 11.55
N ASP A 118 0.14 25.81 11.07
CA ASP A 118 -0.11 24.61 11.86
C ASP A 118 1.20 23.82 12.05
N VAL A 119 1.46 23.42 13.29
CA VAL A 119 2.65 22.65 13.69
C VAL A 119 2.77 21.30 12.97
N ASN A 120 1.67 20.78 12.42
CA ASN A 120 1.64 19.53 11.65
C ASN A 120 2.02 19.73 10.17
N CYS A 121 2.17 20.97 9.71
CA CYS A 121 2.51 21.31 8.33
C CYS A 121 4.01 21.50 8.11
N HIS A 122 4.82 20.90 8.98
CA HIS A 122 6.27 20.91 8.92
C HIS A 122 6.82 19.48 8.97
N ASP A 123 8.00 19.31 8.37
CA ASP A 123 8.79 18.09 8.39
C ASP A 123 8.03 16.84 7.91
N GLU A 124 8.27 15.71 8.58
CA GLU A 124 7.70 14.39 8.31
C GLU A 124 6.18 14.28 8.52
N LYS A 125 5.55 15.31 9.09
CA LYS A 125 4.12 15.30 9.41
C LYS A 125 3.24 15.82 8.28
N LEU A 126 3.83 16.45 7.27
CA LEU A 126 3.11 17.11 6.18
C LEU A 126 2.22 16.14 5.37
N PHE A 127 2.66 14.89 5.28
CA PHE A 127 1.97 13.83 4.55
C PHE A 127 1.45 12.74 5.50
N GLN A 128 0.44 12.01 5.03
CA GLN A 128 -0.12 10.83 5.68
C GLN A 128 -0.38 9.74 4.64
N PHE A 129 -0.63 8.51 5.10
CA PHE A 129 -0.79 7.36 4.21
C PHE A 129 -2.25 6.95 4.02
N THR A 130 -2.62 6.53 2.81
CA THR A 130 -3.99 6.06 2.48
C THR A 130 -4.32 4.70 3.05
N ASP A 131 -3.31 3.84 3.22
CA ASP A 131 -3.47 2.44 3.61
C ASP A 131 -3.91 2.22 5.07
N GLN A 132 -3.89 3.29 5.90
CA GLN A 132 -4.18 3.24 7.34
C GLN A 132 -3.38 2.17 8.10
N HIS A 133 -2.27 1.70 7.52
CA HIS A 133 -1.42 0.65 8.05
C HIS A 133 -0.01 1.16 8.30
N THR A 134 0.47 2.07 7.46
CA THR A 134 1.79 2.66 7.58
C THR A 134 1.77 3.72 8.71
N CYS A 135 2.57 3.49 9.75
CA CYS A 135 2.70 4.34 10.93
C CYS A 135 4.00 5.15 10.95
N LYS A 136 5.07 4.63 10.32
CA LYS A 136 6.37 5.31 10.31
C LYS A 136 6.46 6.29 9.15
N THR A 137 7.13 7.41 9.40
CA THR A 137 7.39 8.48 8.44
C THR A 137 8.76 8.36 7.76
N PHE A 138 9.39 7.18 7.80
CA PHE A 138 10.72 6.89 7.26
C PHE A 138 10.93 7.48 5.85
N ILE A 139 9.95 7.32 4.96
CA ILE A 139 10.06 7.78 3.57
C ILE A 139 10.15 9.31 3.45
N PHE A 140 9.63 10.05 4.44
CA PHE A 140 9.69 11.51 4.51
C PHE A 140 10.96 12.03 5.21
N GLN A 141 11.88 11.15 5.62
CA GLN A 141 13.23 11.52 6.06
C GLN A 141 14.22 11.55 4.90
N ASN A 142 13.82 11.00 3.74
CA ASN A 142 14.68 10.80 2.57
C ASN A 142 14.11 11.50 1.33
N TRP A 143 13.92 12.82 1.44
CA TRP A 143 13.47 13.65 0.32
C TRP A 143 14.56 13.82 -0.74
N ALA A 144 14.15 13.95 -2.00
CA ALA A 144 15.00 14.45 -3.06
C ALA A 144 15.36 15.91 -2.82
N ASP A 145 16.39 16.39 -3.51
CA ASP A 145 16.90 17.73 -3.33
C ASP A 145 15.78 18.75 -3.61
N ASN A 146 15.58 19.70 -2.69
CA ASN A 146 14.51 20.71 -2.70
C ASN A 146 13.07 20.16 -2.56
N GLN A 147 12.90 18.98 -1.97
CA GLN A 147 11.59 18.40 -1.65
C GLN A 147 11.32 18.37 -0.13
N PRO A 148 10.04 18.37 0.30
CA PRO A 148 8.85 18.48 -0.53
C PRO A 148 8.63 19.91 -1.03
N THR A 149 8.15 20.05 -2.27
CA THR A 149 7.69 21.35 -2.79
C THR A 149 6.35 21.75 -2.16
N ASN A 150 5.99 23.03 -2.25
CA ASN A 150 4.70 23.55 -1.79
C ASN A 150 3.88 24.18 -2.93
N ASN A 151 4.06 23.72 -4.17
CA ASN A 151 3.27 24.22 -5.28
C ASN A 151 1.83 23.71 -5.18
N ALA A 152 0.87 24.49 -5.67
CA ALA A 152 -0.53 24.09 -5.66
C ALA A 152 -0.72 22.73 -6.35
N GLY A 153 -1.27 21.78 -5.60
CA GLY A 153 -1.55 20.41 -6.03
C GLY A 153 -0.44 19.41 -5.73
N ASP A 154 0.76 19.82 -5.29
CA ASP A 154 1.88 18.93 -4.87
C ASP A 154 1.54 18.22 -3.53
N ASP A 155 0.47 17.45 -3.58
CA ASP A 155 -0.20 16.81 -2.47
C ASP A 155 0.00 15.30 -2.49
N CYS A 156 0.72 14.73 -3.45
CA CYS A 156 0.96 13.29 -3.55
C CYS A 156 2.45 12.94 -3.56
N GLY A 157 2.81 11.83 -2.93
CA GLY A 157 4.19 11.38 -2.84
C GLY A 157 4.53 10.27 -3.84
N ALA A 158 5.75 10.32 -4.38
CA ALA A 158 6.32 9.26 -5.22
C ALA A 158 7.80 9.01 -4.86
N ILE A 159 8.30 7.84 -5.23
CA ILE A 159 9.71 7.47 -5.13
C ILE A 159 10.33 7.56 -6.52
N LEU A 160 11.42 8.31 -6.66
CA LEU A 160 12.18 8.37 -7.90
C LEU A 160 12.94 7.06 -8.13
N VAL A 161 13.07 6.65 -9.37
CA VAL A 161 13.77 5.43 -9.77
C VAL A 161 14.57 5.69 -11.04
N SER A 162 15.79 5.18 -11.08
CA SER A 162 16.69 5.27 -12.24
C SER A 162 17.41 3.95 -12.49
N THR A 163 17.68 3.66 -13.77
CA THR A 163 18.57 2.57 -14.24
C THR A 163 19.84 3.12 -14.91
N GLU A 164 20.07 4.42 -14.82
CA GLU A 164 21.28 5.06 -15.32
C GLU A 164 22.51 4.65 -14.50
N SER A 165 23.68 4.57 -15.15
CA SER A 165 24.92 4.15 -14.49
C SER A 165 25.64 5.24 -13.71
N SER A 166 25.28 6.52 -13.92
CA SER A 166 25.92 7.68 -13.32
C SER A 166 25.11 8.96 -13.54
N GLY A 167 25.23 9.95 -12.66
CA GLY A 167 24.60 11.28 -12.79
C GLY A 167 23.47 11.53 -11.81
N ASP A 168 22.87 12.71 -11.88
CA ASP A 168 21.90 13.19 -10.88
C ASP A 168 20.69 12.27 -10.71
N ASN A 169 20.26 11.59 -11.79
CA ASN A 169 19.11 10.68 -11.76
C ASN A 169 19.37 9.43 -10.91
N VAL A 170 20.58 8.86 -10.97
CA VAL A 170 20.93 7.71 -10.11
C VAL A 170 21.13 8.15 -8.67
N ASP A 171 21.68 9.35 -8.43
CA ASP A 171 21.82 9.92 -7.08
C ASP A 171 20.46 10.27 -6.44
N ALA A 172 19.46 10.59 -7.26
CA ALA A 172 18.08 10.82 -6.85
C ALA A 172 17.26 9.53 -6.69
N SER A 173 17.73 8.40 -7.22
CA SER A 173 17.00 7.13 -7.16
C SER A 173 16.74 6.72 -5.70
N GLY A 174 15.52 6.25 -5.45
CA GLY A 174 15.05 5.88 -4.13
C GLY A 174 14.75 7.05 -3.19
N LYS A 175 14.91 8.30 -3.62
CA LYS A 175 14.48 9.48 -2.85
C LYS A 175 13.01 9.83 -3.13
N THR A 176 12.38 10.47 -2.16
CA THR A 176 10.96 10.82 -2.20
C THR A 176 10.75 12.20 -2.81
N ILE A 177 9.68 12.38 -3.56
CA ILE A 177 9.24 13.67 -4.11
C ILE A 177 7.78 13.93 -3.75
N ALA A 178 7.42 15.21 -3.62
CA ALA A 178 6.04 15.67 -3.72
C ALA A 178 5.75 16.02 -5.18
N LYS A 179 4.55 15.68 -5.65
CA LYS A 179 4.13 15.90 -7.02
C LYS A 179 2.62 16.08 -7.10
N ASN A 180 2.19 16.80 -8.14
CA ASN A 180 0.79 16.98 -8.43
C ASN A 180 0.05 15.64 -8.65
N CYS A 181 -0.97 15.39 -7.83
CA CYS A 181 -1.75 14.15 -7.86
C CYS A 181 -2.44 13.89 -9.21
N LEU A 182 -2.75 14.94 -9.97
CA LEU A 182 -3.47 14.89 -11.24
C LEU A 182 -2.53 14.80 -12.46
N LEU A 183 -1.22 14.93 -12.25
CA LEU A 183 -0.25 14.92 -13.34
C LEU A 183 0.52 13.62 -13.37
N THR A 184 0.57 13.01 -14.54
CA THR A 184 1.43 11.86 -14.80
C THR A 184 2.88 12.26 -15.01
N THR A 185 3.13 13.45 -15.52
CA THR A 185 4.48 14.02 -15.68
C THR A 185 4.81 14.98 -14.54
N GLY A 186 6.11 15.21 -14.29
CA GLY A 186 6.56 16.28 -13.40
C GLY A 186 7.38 17.32 -14.15
N THR A 187 8.12 18.15 -13.42
CA THR A 187 8.97 19.21 -13.99
C THR A 187 10.21 18.64 -14.70
N THR A 188 10.63 17.43 -14.33
CA THR A 188 11.72 16.69 -14.97
C THR A 188 11.26 15.29 -15.40
N PRO A 189 11.94 14.66 -16.38
CA PRO A 189 11.55 13.34 -16.88
C PRO A 189 11.47 12.25 -15.78
N ILE A 190 12.41 12.25 -14.83
CA ILE A 190 12.44 11.28 -13.72
C ILE A 190 11.21 11.39 -12.80
N MET A 191 10.48 12.51 -12.80
CA MET A 191 9.24 12.65 -12.04
C MET A 191 8.02 12.06 -12.76
N THR A 192 8.18 11.53 -13.97
CA THR A 192 7.10 10.89 -14.72
C THR A 192 6.70 9.58 -14.04
N SER A 193 5.41 9.41 -13.76
CA SER A 193 4.91 8.18 -13.16
C SER A 193 5.03 7.03 -14.15
N VAL A 194 5.76 5.99 -13.76
CA VAL A 194 5.94 4.76 -14.55
C VAL A 194 5.27 3.57 -13.88
N GLY A 195 4.90 3.70 -12.61
CA GLY A 195 4.21 2.68 -11.86
C GLY A 195 3.74 3.17 -10.49
N TYR A 196 3.24 2.23 -9.70
CA TYR A 196 2.68 2.48 -8.38
C TYR A 196 2.81 1.23 -7.51
N VAL A 197 2.90 1.41 -6.19
CA VAL A 197 2.95 0.29 -5.24
C VAL A 197 1.64 0.17 -4.48
N CYS A 198 1.01 -0.99 -4.59
CA CYS A 198 -0.15 -1.33 -3.77
C CYS A 198 0.27 -2.13 -2.55
N GLY A 199 -0.55 -2.05 -1.50
CA GLY A 199 -0.37 -2.71 -0.23
C GLY A 199 -1.68 -3.29 0.29
N VAL A 200 -1.63 -4.45 0.95
CA VAL A 200 -2.80 -5.08 1.59
C VAL A 200 -2.40 -5.93 2.79
N LYS A 201 -3.31 -6.08 3.77
CA LYS A 201 -3.11 -7.03 4.88
C LYS A 201 -3.14 -8.46 4.35
N PRO A 202 -2.27 -9.36 4.84
CA PRO A 202 -2.37 -10.78 4.53
C PRO A 202 -3.66 -11.36 5.10
N ALA A 203 -4.22 -12.37 4.43
CA ALA A 203 -5.45 -13.03 4.83
C ALA A 203 -5.23 -14.54 5.02
N TYR A 204 -6.03 -15.16 5.85
CA TYR A 204 -6.03 -16.63 5.96
C TYR A 204 -6.48 -17.25 4.63
N PRO A 205 -5.96 -18.44 4.25
CA PRO A 205 -6.42 -19.16 3.08
C PRO A 205 -7.94 -19.31 3.07
N GLY A 206 -8.58 -18.95 1.95
CA GLY A 206 -10.04 -19.00 1.78
C GLY A 206 -10.79 -17.75 2.26
N ASN A 207 -10.12 -16.76 2.86
CA ASN A 207 -10.71 -15.47 3.23
C ASN A 207 -10.38 -14.37 2.22
N ASP A 208 -11.25 -13.37 2.15
CA ASP A 208 -10.99 -12.14 1.41
C ASP A 208 -9.88 -11.30 2.06
N TYR A 209 -9.04 -10.70 1.22
CA TYR A 209 -8.09 -9.67 1.65
C TYR A 209 -8.83 -8.42 2.14
N GLY A 210 -8.27 -7.76 3.16
CA GLY A 210 -8.86 -6.56 3.77
C GLY A 210 -9.86 -6.82 4.91
N GLY A 211 -10.13 -8.08 5.28
CA GLY A 211 -10.90 -8.42 6.48
C GLY A 211 -10.13 -8.14 7.76
N GLY A 212 -10.75 -7.46 8.73
CA GLY A 212 -10.18 -7.27 10.07
C GLY A 212 -9.93 -8.61 10.77
N TYR A 213 -8.85 -8.69 11.54
CA TYR A 213 -8.49 -9.88 12.31
C TYR A 213 -9.59 -10.18 13.34
N ASN A 214 -10.49 -11.12 13.05
CA ASN A 214 -11.36 -11.68 14.07
C ASN A 214 -10.60 -12.83 14.73
N THR A 215 -9.86 -12.54 15.80
CA THR A 215 -9.28 -13.55 16.67
C THR A 215 -10.42 -14.24 17.43
N GLY A 216 -10.97 -15.29 16.83
CA GLY A 216 -12.08 -16.05 17.38
C GLY A 216 -11.73 -16.69 18.73
N TYR A 217 -12.20 -16.07 19.81
CA TYR A 217 -12.74 -16.74 20.99
C TYR A 217 -13.89 -15.88 21.52
N GLY A 218 -15.12 -16.24 21.17
CA GLY A 218 -16.31 -15.57 21.67
C GLY A 218 -17.52 -15.84 20.78
N GLY A 219 -18.26 -16.90 21.08
CA GLY A 219 -19.65 -16.99 20.65
C GLY A 219 -20.43 -15.82 21.22
N GLY A 220 -21.17 -15.13 20.37
CA GLY A 220 -22.00 -14.00 20.76
C GLY A 220 -22.72 -13.42 19.56
N ASP A 221 -23.98 -13.82 19.38
CA ASP A 221 -24.94 -13.13 18.54
C ASP A 221 -24.95 -11.63 18.88
N GLY A 222 -24.76 -10.78 17.87
CA GLY A 222 -24.69 -9.34 18.05
C GLY A 222 -24.53 -8.60 16.74
N GLY A 223 -25.54 -8.70 15.87
CA GLY A 223 -25.59 -7.97 14.62
C GLY A 223 -25.70 -6.46 14.80
N TYR A 224 -24.83 -5.74 14.10
CA TYR A 224 -25.16 -4.46 13.47
C TYR A 224 -24.54 -4.48 12.07
N GLY A 225 -25.26 -5.13 11.16
CA GLY A 225 -24.96 -5.06 9.74
C GLY A 225 -25.30 -3.67 9.22
N PHE A 226 -24.27 -2.89 8.88
CA PHE A 226 -24.41 -1.91 7.81
C PHE A 226 -24.21 -2.68 6.50
N GLY A 227 -25.35 -3.00 5.90
CA GLY A 227 -25.47 -3.90 4.77
C GLY A 227 -24.61 -3.50 3.59
N GLY A 228 -24.13 -4.53 2.90
CA GLY A 228 -23.79 -4.44 1.49
C GLY A 228 -25.01 -3.94 0.73
N GLY A 229 -24.95 -2.70 0.27
CA GLY A 229 -25.78 -2.22 -0.81
C GLY A 229 -25.12 -2.63 -2.13
N GLU A 230 -25.90 -3.22 -3.02
CA GLU A 230 -25.60 -3.36 -4.44
C GLU A 230 -24.77 -2.19 -4.98
N MET A 231 -23.70 -2.50 -5.73
CA MET A 231 -23.10 -1.52 -6.63
C MET A 231 -24.13 -1.15 -7.69
N VAL A 232 -24.78 0.02 -7.53
CA VAL A 232 -25.54 0.65 -8.61
C VAL A 232 -24.52 1.19 -9.62
N VAL A 233 -24.44 0.54 -10.78
CA VAL A 233 -23.75 1.09 -11.95
C VAL A 233 -24.58 2.28 -12.45
N ILE A 234 -24.23 3.49 -12.04
CA ILE A 234 -24.79 4.71 -12.64
C ILE A 234 -24.06 4.93 -13.97
N GLY A 235 -24.62 4.35 -15.03
CA GLY A 235 -24.23 4.65 -16.40
C GLY A 235 -24.49 6.12 -16.72
N ALA A 236 -23.57 6.74 -17.46
CA ALA A 236 -23.59 8.15 -17.83
C ALA A 236 -24.87 8.53 -18.60
N GLY A 237 -25.82 9.18 -17.92
CA GLY A 237 -26.94 9.87 -18.54
C GLY A 237 -26.52 11.24 -19.05
N LYS A 238 -26.50 11.40 -20.39
CA LYS A 238 -26.25 12.66 -21.09
C LYS A 238 -27.29 13.72 -20.63
N PRO A 239 -26.90 14.95 -20.27
CA PRO A 239 -27.87 15.95 -19.84
C PRO A 239 -28.74 16.41 -21.01
N GLU A 240 -30.05 16.19 -20.92
CA GLU A 240 -31.02 16.78 -21.85
C GLU A 240 -31.25 18.25 -21.50
N LYS A 241 -31.23 19.11 -22.53
CA LYS A 241 -31.53 20.53 -22.42
C LYS A 241 -33.00 20.72 -22.04
N LYS A 242 -33.26 21.38 -20.91
CA LYS A 242 -34.62 21.88 -20.62
C LYS A 242 -35.02 22.90 -21.69
N LYS A 243 -36.15 22.64 -22.35
CA LYS A 243 -36.91 23.65 -23.10
C LYS A 243 -37.95 24.27 -22.17
N ASN A 244 -38.05 25.59 -22.29
CA ASN A 244 -38.99 26.56 -21.73
C ASN A 244 -38.65 27.04 -20.32
#